data_AF-A0A6C0TYA7-F1
#
_entry.id   AF-A0A6C0TYA7-F1
#
_cell.length_a   1.000
_cell.length_b   1.000
_cell.length_c   1.000
_cell.angle_alpha   90.00
_cell.angle_beta   90.00
_cell.angle_gamma   90.00
#
_symmetry.space_group_name_H-M   'P 1'
#
loop_
_entity.id
_entity.type
_entity.pdbx_description
1 polymer ?
#
loop_
_entity_poly.entity_id
_entity_poly.type
_entity_poly.pdbx_seq_one_letter_code
_entity_poly.pdbx_strand_id
1 'polypeptide(L)' 'MYICLCKGVTDRQIREAISEGASSMRDLRATLDVASQCGKCGRECKSLLAENLVGSQVAFQSAQFVAA' A
#
# COMPACT_ATOMS: atom_id res chain seq x y z
N MET A 1 -1.47 3.01 -10.73
CA MET A 1 -2.07 2.01 -11.64
C MET A 1 -3.34 1.41 -11.03
N TYR A 2 -4.19 0.71 -11.79
CA TYR A 2 -5.25 -0.12 -11.20
C TYR A 2 -4.67 -1.41 -10.63
N ILE A 3 -5.04 -1.72 -9.38
CA ILE A 3 -4.60 -2.92 -8.67
C ILE A 3 -5.75 -3.94 -8.61
N CYS A 4 -6.98 -3.48 -8.32
CA CYS A 4 -8.16 -4.32 -8.34
C CYS A 4 -9.11 -3.89 -9.47
N LEU A 5 -9.13 -4.65 -10.56
CA LEU A 5 -10.04 -4.39 -11.70
C LEU A 5 -11.51 -4.65 -11.35
N CYS A 6 -11.77 -5.65 -10.50
CA CYS A 6 -13.11 -5.99 -10.01
C CYS A 6 -13.82 -4.84 -9.28
N LYS A 7 -13.04 -3.99 -8.60
CA LYS A 7 -13.54 -2.92 -7.72
C LYS A 7 -13.13 -1.53 -8.18
N GLY A 8 -12.40 -1.41 -9.29
CA GLY A 8 -11.85 -0.14 -9.75
C GLY A 8 -10.90 0.52 -8.74
N VAL A 9 -10.13 -0.28 -7.98
CA VAL A 9 -9.22 0.26 -6.95
C VAL A 9 -7.82 0.45 -7.52
N THR A 10 -7.26 1.62 -7.29
CA THR A 10 -5.92 2.03 -7.72
C THR A 10 -4.87 1.89 -6.63
N ASP A 11 -3.61 1.82 -7.03
CA ASP A 11 -2.43 1.86 -6.16
C ASP A 11 -2.47 3.06 -5.20
N ARG A 12 -2.85 4.24 -5.71
CA ARG A 12 -2.96 5.47 -4.92
C ARG A 12 -3.96 5.32 -3.78
N GLN A 13 -5.14 4.77 -4.06
CA GLN A 13 -6.17 4.53 -3.04
C GLN A 13 -5.72 3.51 -1.99
N ILE A 14 -4.95 2.49 -2.39
CA ILE A 14 -4.39 1.52 -1.43
C ILE A 14 -3.36 2.21 -0.53
N ARG A 15 -2.46 3.03 -1.08
CA ARG A 15 -1.47 3.79 -0.31
C ARG A 15 -2.13 4.80 0.62
N GLU A 16 -3.19 5.48 0.17
CA GLU A 16 -4.00 6.36 1.02
C GLU A 16 -4.61 5.59 2.20
N ALA A 17 -5.27 4.46 1.95
CA ALA A 17 -5.83 3.64 3.02
C ALA A 17 -4.76 3.16 4.02
N ILE A 18 -3.55 2.84 3.55
CA ILE A 18 -2.41 2.49 4.42
C ILE A 18 -1.98 3.70 5.26
N SER A 19 -1.88 4.89 4.66
CA SER A 19 -1.54 6.13 5.38
C SER A 19 -2.59 6.52 6.42
N GLU A 20 -3.85 6.14 6.19
CA GLU A 20 -4.98 6.31 7.12
C GLU A 20 -5.03 5.22 8.21
N GLY A 21 -4.11 4.25 8.18
CA GLY A 21 -3.93 3.25 9.25
C GLY A 21 -4.23 1.80 8.86
N ALA A 22 -4.57 1.50 7.60
CA ALA A 22 -4.70 0.11 7.16
C ALA A 22 -3.35 -0.61 7.24
N SER A 23 -3.26 -1.64 8.08
CA SER A 23 -2.00 -2.37 8.34
C SER A 23 -2.07 -3.84 7.92
N SER A 24 -3.24 -4.29 7.45
CA SER A 24 -3.47 -5.66 7.04
C SER A 24 -4.35 -5.77 5.80
N MET A 25 -4.32 -6.94 5.16
CA MET A 25 -5.26 -7.25 4.07
C MET A 25 -6.73 -7.26 4.53
N ARG A 26 -6.99 -7.49 5.81
CA ARG A 26 -8.35 -7.41 6.37
C ARG A 26 -8.83 -5.96 6.36
N ASP A 27 -7.96 -5.02 6.73
CA ASP A 27 -8.28 -3.59 6.74
C ASP A 27 -8.51 -3.09 5.30
N LEU A 28 -7.61 -3.43 4.37
CA LEU A 28 -7.81 -3.07 2.96
C LEU A 28 -9.11 -3.65 2.38
N ARG A 29 -9.49 -4.87 2.77
CA ARG A 29 -10.79 -5.45 2.39
C ARG A 29 -11.95 -4.66 2.96
N ALA A 30 -11.88 -4.28 4.23
CA ALA A 30 -12.95 -3.55 4.88
C ALA A 30 -13.14 -2.16 4.28
N THR A 31 -12.05 -1.47 3.91
CA THR A 31 -12.09 -0.08 3.41
C THR A 31 -12.34 0.01 1.91
N LEU A 32 -11.71 -0.87 1.11
CA LEU A 32 -11.67 -0.75 -0.35
C LEU A 32 -12.34 -1.93 -1.08
N ASP A 33 -12.84 -2.91 -0.34
CA ASP A 33 -13.47 -4.14 -0.87
C ASP A 33 -12.55 -4.95 -1.82
N VAL A 34 -11.22 -4.72 -1.75
CA VAL A 34 -10.25 -5.42 -2.60
C VAL A 34 -10.22 -6.92 -2.30
N ALA A 35 -9.89 -7.74 -3.29
CA ALA A 35 -9.85 -9.19 -3.19
C ALA A 35 -11.18 -9.89 -2.82
N SER A 36 -12.31 -9.21 -2.62
CA SER A 36 -13.59 -9.86 -2.26
C SER A 36 -14.32 -10.55 -3.44
N GLN A 37 -13.89 -10.32 -4.68
CA GLN A 37 -14.45 -10.99 -5.86
C GLN A 37 -13.54 -12.11 -6.39
N CYS A 38 -12.63 -11.81 -7.33
CA CYS A 38 -11.77 -12.85 -7.92
C CYS A 38 -10.48 -13.13 -7.13
N GLY A 39 -10.15 -12.29 -6.15
CA GLY A 39 -8.95 -12.44 -5.30
C GLY A 39 -7.59 -12.14 -5.96
N LYS A 40 -7.52 -11.97 -7.29
CA LYS A 40 -6.24 -11.88 -8.04
C LYS A 40 -5.35 -10.70 -7.64
N CYS A 41 -5.94 -9.59 -7.20
CA CYS A 41 -5.17 -8.42 -6.74
C CYS A 41 -4.47 -8.62 -5.38
N GLY A 42 -4.78 -9.71 -4.66
CA GLY A 42 -4.33 -9.89 -3.27
C GLY A 42 -2.82 -9.97 -3.09
N ARG A 43 -2.08 -10.50 -4.07
CA ARG A 43 -0.61 -10.52 -4.01
C ARG A 43 -0.02 -9.11 -4.11
N GLU A 44 -0.54 -8.32 -5.04
CA GLU A 44 -0.10 -6.94 -5.26
C GLU A 44 -0.43 -6.05 -4.07
N CYS A 45 -1.66 -6.13 -3.53
CA CYS A 45 -2.04 -5.41 -2.30
C CYS A 45 -1.12 -5.74 -1.11
N LYS A 46 -0.69 -7.01 -0.97
CA LYS A 46 0.27 -7.42 0.06
C LYS A 46 1.66 -6.83 -0.16
N SER A 47 2.12 -6.73 -1.42
CA SER A 47 3.39 -6.07 -1.75
C SER A 47 3.36 -4.61 -1.29
N LEU A 48 2.28 -3.90 -1.63
CA LEU A 48 2.10 -2.51 -1.23
C LEU A 48 2.08 -2.34 0.29
N LEU A 49 1.41 -3.23 1.03
CA LEU A 49 1.46 -3.23 2.50
C LEU A 49 2.90 -3.40 3.02
N ALA A 50 3.63 -4.38 2.51
CA ALA A 50 5.01 -4.65 2.94
C ALA A 50 5.95 -3.47 2.61
N GLU A 51 5.84 -2.90 1.41
CA GLU A 51 6.62 -1.74 0.99
C GLU A 51 6.40 -0.52 1.88
N ASN A 52 5.15 -0.25 2.28
CA ASN A 52 4.84 0.93 3.10
C ASN A 52 5.15 0.70 4.59
N LEU A 53 5.06 -0.54 5.09
CA LEU A 53 5.44 -0.87 6.47
C LEU A 53 6.96 -0.89 6.67
N VAL A 54 7.72 -1.34 5.66
CA VAL A 54 9.20 -1.37 5.70
C VAL A 54 9.80 -0.03 5.26
N GLY A 55 9.12 0.71 4.38
CA GLY A 55 9.57 1.98 3.78
C GLY A 55 9.55 3.20 4.70
N SER A 56 9.03 3.10 5.93
CA SER A 56 9.03 4.20 6.91
C SER A 56 10.44 4.60 7.40
N GLN A 57 11.50 3.93 6.93
CA GLN A 57 12.90 4.13 7.36
C GLN A 57 13.81 4.83 6.32
N VAL A 58 13.42 4.98 5.05
CA VAL A 58 14.37 5.37 3.98
C VAL A 58 14.38 6.88 3.67
N ALA A 59 13.46 7.67 4.23
CA ALA A 59 13.41 9.12 4.01
C ALA A 59 14.52 9.93 4.73
N PHE A 60 15.32 9.31 5.60
CA PHE A 60 16.31 10.03 6.42
C PHE A 60 17.76 9.99 5.87
N GLN A 61 18.04 9.27 4.77
CA GLN A 61 19.43 8.97 4.39
C GLN A 61 20.08 9.99 3.43
N SER A 62 19.35 10.99 2.94
CA SER A 62 19.89 12.02 2.04
C SER A 62 20.44 13.28 2.73
N ALA A 63 20.25 13.43 4.05
CA ALA A 63 20.67 14.64 4.78
C ALA A 63 22.14 14.63 5.25
N GLN A 64 22.89 13.55 5.04
CA GLN A 64 24.20 13.35 5.71
C GLN A 64 25.43 13.73 4.88
N PHE A 65 25.27 14.31 3.67
CA PHE A 65 26.38 14.64 2.75
C PHE A 65 26.63 16.15 2.53
N VAL A 66 26.10 17.06 3.36
CA VAL A 66 26.26 18.54 3.16
C VAL A 66 27.23 19.22 4.14
N ALA A 67 27.94 18.48 4.99
CA ALA A 67 28.98 19.05 5.85
C ALA A 67 30.38 18.52 5.46
N ALA A 68 30.94 19.10 4.40
CA ALA A 68 32.36 19.04 4.05
C ALA A 68 32.94 20.46 4.13
#